data_AF-A0A917EDH9-F1
#
_entry.id   AF-A0A917EDH9-F1
#
_cell.length_a   1.000
_cell.length_b   1.000
_cell.length_c   1.000
_cell.angle_alpha   90.00
_cell.angle_beta   90.00
_cell.angle_gamma   90.00
#
_symmetry.space_group_name_H-M   'P 1'
#
loop_
_entity.id
_entity.type
_entity.pdbx_description
1 polymer ?
#
loop_
_entity_poly.entity_id
_entity_poly.type
_entity_poly.pdbx_seq_one_letter_code
_entity_poly.pdbx_strand_id
1 'polypeptide(L)'
;MVRIALLLILSATAPLAATSLLAEGARLTLTCSVVTACDTGGQCEPGEGPADFIISPNKIDEAGTGTYAVTENDGTPVLAQGLSQLGPFVWKPTEDTRMTLTVTGEDTAVLIRQGTGPDPWAETGLMTCGVSF
;
A
#
# COMPACT_ATOMS: atom_id res chain seq x y z
N MET A 1 -16.12 69.19 28.22
CA MET A 1 -16.51 67.87 28.77
C MET A 1 -16.42 66.84 27.66
N VAL A 2 -15.93 65.66 27.99
CA VAL A 2 -15.22 64.71 27.11
C VAL A 2 -16.16 63.65 26.49
N ARG A 3 -16.03 63.51 25.16
CA ARG A 3 -16.13 62.33 24.27
C ARG A 3 -17.40 61.47 24.18
N ILE A 4 -17.94 61.52 22.95
CA ILE A 4 -18.64 60.50 22.16
C ILE A 4 -17.90 59.15 22.15
N ALA A 5 -18.61 58.03 22.25
CA ALA A 5 -18.24 56.77 21.60
C ALA A 5 -19.47 55.85 21.42
N LEU A 6 -20.02 55.89 20.20
CA LEU A 6 -21.04 54.99 19.67
C LEU A 6 -20.32 53.70 19.22
N LEU A 7 -20.57 52.56 19.89
CA LEU A 7 -20.03 51.26 19.51
C LEU A 7 -21.00 50.53 18.57
N LEU A 8 -20.68 50.55 17.27
CA LEU A 8 -21.28 49.71 16.23
C LEU A 8 -20.60 48.33 16.25
N ILE A 9 -21.37 47.29 16.58
CA ILE A 9 -20.90 45.89 16.56
C ILE A 9 -21.15 45.33 15.16
N LEU A 10 -20.07 45.14 14.40
CA LEU A 10 -20.05 44.57 13.06
C LEU A 10 -20.00 43.03 13.16
N SER A 11 -21.12 42.36 12.90
CA SER A 11 -21.23 40.90 12.89
C SER A 11 -20.65 40.35 11.58
N ALA A 12 -19.39 39.90 11.60
CA ALA A 12 -18.78 39.21 10.47
C ALA A 12 -19.21 37.73 10.44
N THR A 13 -20.13 37.38 9.54
CA THR A 13 -20.43 35.99 9.17
C THR A 13 -19.35 35.48 8.23
N ALA A 14 -18.35 34.77 8.75
CA ALA A 14 -17.36 34.08 7.94
C ALA A 14 -17.96 32.75 7.42
N PRO A 15 -17.94 32.48 6.11
CA PRO A 15 -18.32 31.17 5.59
C PRO A 15 -17.20 30.17 5.93
N LEU A 16 -17.55 29.12 6.66
CA LEU A 16 -16.73 27.91 6.78
C LEU A 16 -16.65 27.25 5.41
N ALA A 17 -15.64 27.62 4.63
CA ALA A 17 -15.19 26.79 3.52
C ALA A 17 -14.62 25.52 4.13
N ALA A 18 -15.38 24.43 4.05
CA ALA A 18 -14.90 23.09 4.36
C ALA A 18 -13.80 22.77 3.36
N THR A 19 -12.55 22.98 3.75
CA THR A 19 -11.40 22.48 3.00
C THR A 19 -11.37 20.98 3.20
N SER A 20 -11.71 20.22 2.17
CA SER A 20 -11.45 18.79 2.09
C SER A 20 -9.93 18.56 2.08
N LEU A 21 -9.31 18.58 3.25
CA LEU A 21 -7.99 17.98 3.45
C LEU A 21 -8.18 16.46 3.53
N LEU A 22 -8.24 15.82 2.38
CA LEU A 22 -7.99 14.38 2.23
C LEU A 22 -7.02 14.22 1.06
N ALA A 23 -5.83 14.76 1.23
CA ALA A 23 -4.74 14.58 0.28
C ALA A 23 -3.42 14.42 1.04
N GLU A 24 -3.39 13.44 1.95
CA GLU A 24 -2.15 12.86 2.44
C GLU A 24 -2.24 11.36 2.18
N GLY A 25 -1.30 10.85 1.38
CA GLY A 25 -1.35 9.54 0.76
C GLY A 25 -1.40 8.41 1.78
N ALA A 26 -2.54 7.71 1.83
CA ALA A 26 -2.73 6.49 2.61
C ALA A 26 -1.62 5.50 2.26
N ARG A 27 -0.71 5.27 3.20
CA ARG A 27 0.46 4.42 3.01
C ARG A 27 0.18 3.10 3.71
N LEU A 28 -0.11 2.08 2.93
CA LEU A 28 -0.28 0.74 3.48
C LEU A 28 1.08 0.18 3.89
N THR A 29 1.27 -0.07 5.17
CA THR A 29 2.45 -0.76 5.70
C THR A 29 2.05 -2.14 6.20
N LEU A 30 2.75 -3.15 5.71
CA LEU A 30 2.57 -4.55 6.05
C LEU A 30 3.85 -5.05 6.71
N THR A 31 3.76 -5.46 7.97
CA THR A 31 4.84 -6.15 8.67
C THR A 31 4.51 -7.62 8.71
N CYS A 32 5.08 -8.42 7.80
CA CYS A 32 4.67 -9.81 7.63
C CYS A 32 5.75 -10.81 8.02
N SER A 33 5.31 -12.05 8.29
CA SER A 33 6.16 -13.23 8.30
C SER A 33 5.58 -14.29 7.36
N VAL A 34 6.45 -14.91 6.57
CA VAL A 34 6.05 -16.03 5.70
C VAL A 34 5.87 -17.26 6.57
N VAL A 35 4.64 -17.76 6.69
CA VAL A 35 4.31 -18.92 7.52
C VAL A 35 4.29 -20.22 6.71
N THR A 36 4.08 -20.14 5.40
CA THR A 36 4.12 -21.28 4.48
C THR A 36 4.68 -20.83 3.15
N ALA A 37 5.61 -21.60 2.60
CA ALA A 37 6.16 -21.39 1.27
C ALA A 37 5.87 -22.62 0.39
N CYS A 38 5.27 -22.39 -0.77
CA CYS A 38 4.97 -23.43 -1.74
C CYS A 38 5.78 -23.24 -3.03
N ASP A 39 6.36 -24.32 -3.55
CA ASP A 39 7.18 -24.30 -4.76
C ASP A 39 6.36 -24.48 -6.06
N THR A 40 7.06 -24.57 -7.19
CA THR A 40 6.46 -24.74 -8.52
C THR A 40 5.74 -26.09 -8.69
N GLY A 41 6.16 -27.12 -7.93
CA GLY A 41 5.51 -28.42 -7.88
C GLY A 41 4.31 -28.48 -6.93
N GLY A 42 4.00 -27.37 -6.25
CA GLY A 42 2.94 -27.29 -5.25
C GLY A 42 3.30 -27.98 -3.93
N GLN A 43 4.57 -28.29 -3.68
CA GLN A 43 5.02 -28.75 -2.37
C GLN A 43 5.12 -27.55 -1.44
N CYS A 44 4.54 -27.66 -0.25
CA CYS A 44 4.50 -26.59 0.73
C CYS A 44 5.22 -27.01 2.02
N GLU A 45 6.10 -26.14 2.49
CA GLU A 45 6.87 -26.32 3.72
C GLU A 45 6.66 -25.09 4.63
N PRO A 46 7.00 -25.19 5.93
CA PRO A 46 7.06 -24.02 6.80
C PRO A 46 7.90 -22.92 6.15
N GLY A 47 7.33 -21.71 6.07
CA GLY A 47 8.03 -20.53 5.58
C GLY A 47 8.98 -19.98 6.64
N GLU A 48 10.01 -19.25 6.21
CA GLU A 48 10.94 -18.57 7.11
C GLU A 48 11.09 -17.09 6.76
N GLY A 49 11.14 -16.26 7.80
CA GLY A 49 11.64 -14.89 7.73
C GLY A 49 10.57 -13.79 7.69
N PRO A 50 10.99 -12.55 8.00
CA PRO A 50 10.17 -11.36 7.82
C PRO A 50 10.01 -11.02 6.33
N ALA A 51 8.89 -10.40 5.99
CA ALA A 51 8.58 -9.89 4.66
C ALA A 51 7.80 -8.58 4.80
N ASP A 52 8.51 -7.47 4.92
CA ASP A 52 7.91 -6.17 5.17
C ASP A 52 7.66 -5.41 3.87
N PHE A 53 6.49 -4.80 3.75
CA PHE A 53 6.09 -4.02 2.58
C PHE A 53 5.58 -2.64 2.96
N ILE A 54 5.96 -1.67 2.14
CA ILE A 54 5.39 -0.33 2.15
C ILE A 54 4.79 -0.08 0.77
N ILE A 55 3.50 0.19 0.72
CA ILE A 55 2.76 0.48 -0.49
C ILE A 55 2.22 1.91 -0.43
N SER A 56 2.72 2.74 -1.34
CA SER A 56 2.34 4.16 -1.44
C SER A 56 1.60 4.41 -2.75
N PRO A 57 0.39 4.99 -2.74
CA PRO A 57 -0.30 5.43 -3.93
C PRO A 57 0.56 6.42 -4.73
N ASN A 58 0.58 6.29 -6.06
CA ASN A 58 1.24 7.26 -6.95
C ASN A 58 0.21 7.93 -7.87
N LYS A 59 -0.46 7.17 -8.72
CA LYS A 59 -1.53 7.68 -9.60
C LYS A 59 -2.67 6.66 -9.67
N ILE A 60 -3.67 6.87 -8.83
CA ILE A 60 -4.82 5.97 -8.67
C ILE A 60 -6.13 6.70 -8.97
N ASP A 61 -7.15 5.94 -9.38
CA ASP A 61 -8.52 6.41 -9.51
C ASP A 61 -9.31 6.29 -8.20
N GLU A 62 -10.60 6.63 -8.23
CA GLU A 62 -11.50 6.57 -7.06
C GLU A 62 -11.67 5.15 -6.51
N ALA A 63 -11.49 4.11 -7.34
CA ALA A 63 -11.53 2.71 -6.91
C ALA A 63 -10.20 2.23 -6.31
N GLY A 64 -9.15 3.06 -6.34
CA GLY A 64 -7.79 2.65 -5.97
C GLY A 64 -7.10 1.81 -7.04
N THR A 65 -7.57 1.83 -8.28
CA THR A 65 -6.85 1.19 -9.38
C THR A 65 -5.83 2.17 -9.93
N GLY A 66 -4.60 1.72 -10.19
CA GLY A 66 -3.58 2.58 -10.77
C GLY A 66 -2.17 2.20 -10.36
N THR A 67 -1.27 3.18 -10.40
CA THR A 67 0.14 2.95 -10.07
C THR A 67 0.41 3.21 -8.59
N TYR A 68 1.26 2.35 -8.04
CA TYR A 68 1.75 2.38 -6.67
C TYR A 68 3.27 2.31 -6.67
N ALA A 69 3.89 2.73 -5.58
CA ALA A 69 5.27 2.39 -5.27
C ALA A 69 5.27 1.30 -4.19
N VAL A 70 5.99 0.21 -4.42
CA VAL A 70 6.18 -0.89 -3.45
C VAL A 70 7.64 -0.91 -3.02
N THR A 71 7.87 -0.85 -1.71
CA THR A 71 9.17 -1.08 -1.09
C THR A 71 9.11 -2.37 -0.30
N GLU A 72 10.08 -3.27 -0.51
CA GLU A 72 10.24 -4.54 0.19
C GLU A 72 11.46 -4.45 1.12
N ASN A 73 11.31 -4.81 2.41
CA ASN A 73 12.39 -4.93 3.41
C ASN A 73 13.40 -3.74 3.41
N ASP A 74 12.90 -2.49 3.42
CA ASP A 74 13.68 -1.24 3.34
C ASP A 74 14.45 -1.00 2.02
N GLY A 75 14.11 -1.73 0.97
CA GLY A 75 14.69 -1.58 -0.37
C GLY A 75 14.31 -0.29 -1.10
N THR A 76 14.73 -0.21 -2.36
CA THR A 76 14.32 0.90 -3.25
C THR A 76 12.88 0.71 -3.69
N PRO A 77 12.03 1.76 -3.66
CA PRO A 77 10.67 1.66 -4.18
C PRO A 77 10.64 1.29 -5.66
N VAL A 78 9.83 0.31 -6.02
CA VAL A 78 9.58 -0.12 -7.40
C VAL A 78 8.15 0.24 -7.79
N LEU A 79 7.94 0.71 -9.02
CA LEU A 79 6.60 0.95 -9.52
C LEU A 79 5.83 -0.36 -9.69
N ALA A 80 4.62 -0.38 -9.13
CA ALA A 80 3.68 -1.47 -9.20
C ALA A 80 2.37 -1.00 -9.84
N GLN A 81 1.64 -1.95 -10.44
CA GLN A 81 0.26 -1.79 -10.83
C GLN A 81 -0.63 -2.40 -9.74
N GLY A 82 -1.51 -1.60 -9.15
CA GLY A 82 -2.56 -2.04 -8.22
C GLY A 82 -3.91 -2.16 -8.93
N LEU A 83 -4.70 -3.15 -8.53
CA LEU A 83 -6.08 -3.34 -8.97
C LEU A 83 -7.12 -2.83 -7.95
N SER A 84 -6.68 -2.47 -6.75
CA SER A 84 -7.46 -1.80 -5.71
C SER A 84 -6.52 -1.20 -4.67
N GLN A 85 -7.07 -0.52 -3.66
CA GLN A 85 -6.30 0.01 -2.52
C GLN A 85 -5.60 -1.06 -1.69
N LEU A 86 -6.04 -2.33 -1.75
CA LEU A 86 -5.45 -3.46 -1.03
C LEU A 86 -4.79 -4.50 -1.98
N GLY A 87 -4.65 -4.12 -3.25
CA GLY A 87 -4.09 -4.96 -4.30
C GLY A 87 -5.14 -5.79 -5.06
N PRO A 88 -4.72 -6.83 -5.80
CA PRO A 88 -3.33 -7.26 -5.97
C PRO A 88 -2.41 -6.15 -6.50
N PHE A 89 -1.20 -6.07 -5.96
CA PHE A 89 -0.12 -5.22 -6.44
C PHE A 89 0.86 -6.07 -7.25
N VAL A 90 1.14 -5.67 -8.48
CA VAL A 90 2.01 -6.40 -9.41
C VAL A 90 3.19 -5.52 -9.79
N TRP A 91 4.41 -6.02 -9.60
CA TRP A 91 5.62 -5.31 -10.01
C TRP A 91 6.70 -6.27 -10.52
N LYS A 92 7.75 -5.70 -11.08
CA LYS A 92 8.91 -6.42 -11.60
C LYS A 92 10.19 -5.87 -10.94
N PRO A 93 10.75 -6.51 -9.91
CA PRO A 93 11.99 -6.05 -9.28
C PRO A 93 13.19 -6.19 -10.22
N THR A 94 13.12 -7.12 -11.18
CA THR A 94 14.09 -7.32 -12.27
C THR A 94 13.35 -7.61 -13.57
N GLU A 95 14.05 -7.68 -14.70
CA GLU A 95 13.44 -8.00 -16.00
C GLU A 95 12.79 -9.40 -16.03
N ASP A 96 13.40 -10.36 -15.34
CA ASP A 96 12.98 -11.77 -15.33
C ASP A 96 12.23 -12.18 -14.06
N THR A 97 11.85 -11.24 -13.21
CA THR A 97 11.06 -11.53 -12.00
C THR A 97 9.76 -10.74 -12.02
N ARG A 98 8.66 -11.42 -11.70
CA ARG A 98 7.35 -10.83 -11.47
C ARG A 98 6.89 -11.16 -10.06
N MET A 99 6.43 -10.13 -9.35
CA MET A 99 5.90 -10.23 -8.00
C MET A 99 4.41 -9.91 -8.01
N THR A 100 3.64 -10.56 -7.15
CA THR A 100 2.24 -10.21 -6.90
C THR A 100 1.96 -10.31 -5.41
N LEU A 101 1.50 -9.22 -4.80
CA LEU A 101 1.12 -9.16 -3.39
C LEU A 101 -0.35 -8.85 -3.27
N THR A 102 -1.07 -9.67 -2.51
CA THR A 102 -2.51 -9.49 -2.25
C THR A 102 -2.74 -9.56 -0.75
N VAL A 103 -3.35 -8.52 -0.18
CA VAL A 103 -3.88 -8.61 1.18
C VAL A 103 -5.17 -9.43 1.15
N THR A 104 -5.24 -10.50 1.92
CA THR A 104 -6.33 -11.50 1.86
C THR A 104 -7.27 -11.47 3.05
N GLY A 105 -6.90 -10.78 4.13
CA GLY A 105 -7.71 -10.62 5.34
C GLY A 105 -7.20 -9.48 6.21
N GLU A 106 -7.65 -9.43 7.46
CA GLU A 106 -7.24 -8.39 8.42
C GLU A 106 -5.75 -8.49 8.81
N ASP A 107 -5.22 -9.72 8.81
CA ASP A 107 -3.85 -10.05 9.23
C ASP A 107 -3.17 -11.06 8.31
N THR A 108 -3.65 -11.24 7.08
CA THR A 108 -3.08 -12.20 6.12
C THR A 108 -2.83 -11.59 4.76
N ALA A 109 -1.77 -12.06 4.11
CA ALA A 109 -1.47 -11.72 2.72
C ALA A 109 -0.83 -12.91 2.00
N VAL A 110 -0.90 -12.87 0.67
CA VAL A 110 -0.25 -13.83 -0.21
C VAL A 110 0.73 -13.09 -1.09
N LEU A 111 1.97 -13.58 -1.11
CA LEU A 111 3.02 -13.12 -2.03
C LEU A 111 3.32 -14.22 -3.04
N ILE A 112 3.23 -13.89 -4.33
CA ILE A 112 3.63 -14.78 -5.41
C ILE A 112 4.89 -14.19 -6.05
N ARG A 113 5.94 -15.00 -6.14
CA ARG A 113 7.18 -14.69 -6.84
C ARG A 113 7.30 -15.60 -8.05
N GLN A 114 7.60 -15.03 -9.21
CA GLN A 114 7.71 -15.79 -10.45
C GLN A 114 8.98 -15.39 -11.20
N GLY A 115 9.82 -16.38 -11.53
CA GLY A 115 10.86 -16.25 -12.53
C GLY A 115 10.28 -16.44 -13.93
N THR A 116 10.48 -15.46 -14.81
CA THR A 116 9.97 -15.45 -16.18
C THR A 116 11.07 -15.62 -17.23
N GLY A 117 12.28 -15.97 -16.81
CA GLY A 117 13.41 -16.26 -17.69
C GLY A 117 13.32 -17.65 -18.37
N PRO A 118 14.42 -18.14 -18.97
CA PRO A 118 14.46 -19.42 -19.69
C PRO A 118 14.07 -20.64 -18.85
N ASP A 119 14.36 -20.60 -17.55
CA ASP A 119 13.99 -21.64 -16.57
C ASP A 119 12.93 -21.06 -15.61
N PRO A 120 11.64 -21.10 -15.98
CA PRO A 120 10.59 -20.46 -15.20
C PRO A 120 10.38 -21.19 -13.86
N TRP A 121 10.10 -20.40 -12.84
CA TRP A 121 9.78 -20.91 -11.51
C TRP A 121 8.69 -20.03 -10.89
N ALA A 122 7.99 -20.58 -9.92
CA ALA A 122 7.04 -19.88 -9.09
C ALA A 122 7.19 -20.33 -7.64
N GLU A 123 7.03 -19.37 -6.74
CA GLU A 123 6.92 -19.60 -5.30
C GLU A 123 5.75 -18.79 -4.75
N THR A 124 4.97 -19.41 -3.86
CA THR A 124 3.86 -18.75 -3.16
C THR A 124 4.13 -18.74 -1.67
N GLY A 125 4.23 -17.54 -1.09
CA GLY A 125 4.29 -17.32 0.35
C GLY A 125 2.91 -16.98 0.91
N LEU A 126 2.42 -17.79 1.83
CA LEU A 126 1.30 -17.44 2.70
C LEU A 126 1.86 -16.72 3.92
N MET A 127 1.30 -15.57 4.25
CA MET A 127 1.88 -14.68 5.27
C MET A 127 0.86 -14.27 6.31
N THR A 128 1.33 -14.10 7.53
CA THR A 128 0.64 -13.37 8.60
C THR A 128 1.26 -11.99 8.72
N CYS A 129 0.43 -10.96 8.82
CA CYS A 129 0.84 -9.56 8.70
C CYS A 129 0.19 -8.68 9.78
N GLY A 130 0.95 -7.73 10.31
CA GLY A 130 0.39 -6.51 10.88
C GLY A 130 0.09 -5.51 9.77
N VAL A 131 -1.14 -4.98 9.72
CA VAL A 131 -1.60 -4.03 8.68
C VAL A 131 -1.80 -2.64 9.30
N SER A 132 -1.22 -1.60 8.67
CA SER A 132 -1.38 -0.20 9.08
C SER A 132 -1.45 0.75 7.88
N PHE A 133 -2.02 1.94 8.04
CA PHE A 133 -2.34 2.92 6.98
C PHE A 133 -1.79 4.32 7.29
#